data_AF-A0A0E1S0Q6-F1
#
_entry.id   AF-A0A0E1S0Q6-F1
#
_cell.length_a   1.000
_cell.length_b   1.000
_cell.length_c   1.000
_cell.angle_alpha   90.00
_cell.angle_beta   90.00
_cell.angle_gamma   90.00
#
_symmetry.space_group_name_H-M   'P 1'
#
loop_
_entity.id
_entity.type
_entity.pdbx_description
1 polymer ?
#
loop_
_entity_poly.entity_id
_entity_poly.type
_entity_poly.pdbx_seq_one_letter_code
_entity_poly.pdbx_strand_id
1 'polypeptide(L)'
;MLSKEDEARLDRHEGVPKAYEKHLLDIDLYFLRNGPRSQRGSSVRPVRSDGERVTVKALVYLSPQYTTDSAPREEYANRMIRGLQDSLDFGMSEDYVSNVVMPALRRRPNQNRTAASAFSRRRANVDIERNRSQRFQFTVPWTQ
;
A
#
# COMPACT_ATOMS: atom_id res chain seq x y z
N MET A 1 8.67 14.35 -13.92
CA MET A 1 9.30 14.58 -12.60
C MET A 1 8.75 15.89 -12.04
N LEU A 2 8.57 15.97 -10.72
CA LEU A 2 8.13 17.18 -10.03
C LEU A 2 9.20 18.28 -10.15
N SER A 3 8.80 19.56 -10.28
CA SER A 3 9.76 20.67 -10.29
C SER A 3 10.36 20.90 -8.90
N LYS A 4 11.52 21.57 -8.82
CA LYS A 4 12.14 21.89 -7.52
C LYS A 4 11.29 22.87 -6.72
N GLU A 5 10.59 23.76 -7.41
CA GLU A 5 9.69 24.75 -6.83
C GLU A 5 8.45 24.07 -6.21
N ASP A 6 7.91 23.07 -6.91
CA ASP A 6 6.81 22.26 -6.39
C ASP A 6 7.24 21.42 -5.19
N GLU A 7 8.43 20.80 -5.24
CA GLU A 7 9.00 20.07 -4.12
C GLU A 7 9.19 20.99 -2.90
N ALA A 8 9.76 22.18 -3.08
CA ALA A 8 9.92 23.15 -1.99
C ALA A 8 8.57 23.62 -1.40
N ARG A 9 7.52 23.67 -2.21
CA ARG A 9 6.16 23.94 -1.74
C ARG A 9 5.61 22.78 -0.92
N LEU A 10 5.80 21.53 -1.37
CA LEU A 10 5.44 20.34 -0.59
C LEU A 10 6.18 20.30 0.74
N ASP A 11 7.50 20.53 0.75
CA ASP A 11 8.32 20.52 1.96
C ASP A 11 7.78 21.47 3.05
N ARG A 12 7.25 22.64 2.65
CA ARG A 12 6.57 23.56 3.58
C ARG A 12 5.24 23.04 4.10
N HIS A 13 4.43 22.41 3.24
CA HIS A 13 3.14 21.84 3.63
C HIS A 13 3.28 20.58 4.50
N GLU A 14 4.32 19.78 4.26
CA GLU A 14 4.64 18.58 5.02
C GLU A 14 5.47 18.89 6.28
N GLY A 15 5.88 20.15 6.48
CA GLY A 15 6.62 20.56 7.68
C GLY A 15 7.99 19.90 7.81
N VAL A 16 8.67 19.67 6.68
CA VAL A 16 10.01 19.04 6.62
C VAL A 16 11.06 19.96 7.23
N PRO A 17 12.03 19.44 8.02
CA PRO A 17 12.21 18.03 8.42
C PRO A 17 11.57 17.69 9.78
N LYS A 18 10.71 18.55 10.33
CA LYS A 18 10.23 18.43 11.71
C LYS A 18 9.09 17.42 11.85
N ALA A 19 8.04 17.57 11.04
CA ALA A 19 6.84 16.73 11.12
C ALA A 19 7.00 15.43 10.30
N TYR A 20 7.58 15.55 9.12
CA TYR A 20 7.89 14.46 8.20
C TYR A 20 9.32 14.61 7.65
N GLU A 21 9.90 13.49 7.24
CA GLU A 21 11.19 13.40 6.56
C GLU A 21 11.02 12.90 5.13
N LYS A 22 11.95 13.29 4.24
CA LYS A 22 11.97 12.90 2.83
C LYS A 22 12.71 11.58 2.63
N HIS A 23 12.10 10.65 1.92
CA HIS A 23 12.73 9.38 1.53
C HIS A 23 12.49 9.08 0.05
N LEU A 24 13.50 8.51 -0.60
CA LEU A 24 13.35 7.91 -1.93
C LEU A 24 13.24 6.41 -1.78
N LEU A 25 12.05 5.86 -1.99
CA LEU A 25 11.78 4.42 -1.89
C LEU A 25 11.59 3.81 -3.28
N ASP A 26 12.06 2.58 -3.42
CA ASP A 26 11.77 1.78 -4.60
C ASP A 26 10.33 1.22 -4.46
N ILE A 27 9.47 1.53 -5.43
CA ILE A 27 8.08 1.08 -5.48
C ILE A 27 7.84 0.24 -6.74
N ASP A 28 7.02 -0.79 -6.62
CA ASP A 28 6.62 -1.64 -7.73
C ASP A 28 5.30 -1.15 -8.31
N LEU A 29 5.32 -0.78 -9.60
CA LEU A 29 4.14 -0.50 -10.40
C LEU A 29 3.75 -1.76 -11.17
N TYR A 30 2.46 -2.12 -11.11
CA TYR A 30 1.90 -3.28 -11.80
C TYR A 30 1.01 -2.81 -12.94
N PHE A 31 1.46 -3.05 -14.18
CA PHE A 31 0.67 -2.70 -15.36
C PHE A 31 -0.09 -3.92 -15.87
N LEU A 32 -1.37 -3.72 -16.19
CA LEU A 32 -2.15 -4.73 -16.90
C LEU A 32 -1.57 -4.91 -18.31
N ARG A 33 -1.22 -6.15 -18.65
CA ARG A 33 -0.58 -6.52 -19.93
C ARG A 33 -1.42 -6.20 -21.18
N ASN A 34 -2.68 -5.81 -21.00
CA ASN A 34 -3.55 -5.35 -22.08
C ASN A 34 -3.90 -3.88 -21.80
N GLY A 35 -3.45 -2.97 -22.70
CA GLY A 35 -3.56 -1.51 -22.59
C GLY A 35 -4.98 -0.95 -22.38
N PRO A 36 -5.17 0.38 -22.43
CA PRO A 36 -6.31 1.06 -21.81
C PRO A 36 -7.63 0.54 -22.38
N ARG A 37 -8.37 -0.21 -21.57
CA ARG A 37 -9.78 -0.53 -21.86
C ARG A 37 -10.59 0.74 -21.64
N SER A 38 -10.71 1.53 -22.69
CA SER A 38 -11.87 2.38 -22.84
C SER A 38 -13.12 1.49 -22.85
N GLN A 39 -14.15 1.99 -22.17
CA GLN A 39 -15.57 1.63 -22.24
C GLN A 39 -16.10 0.59 -21.24
N ARG A 40 -16.80 1.16 -20.25
CA ARG A 40 -18.14 0.79 -19.76
C ARG A 40 -18.38 -0.70 -19.50
N GLY A 41 -18.49 -1.03 -18.21
CA GLY A 41 -19.38 -2.10 -17.76
C GLY A 41 -18.82 -3.52 -17.80
N SER A 42 -17.51 -3.71 -17.79
CA SER A 42 -16.92 -5.06 -17.70
C SER A 42 -16.29 -5.26 -16.33
N SER A 43 -16.90 -6.15 -15.54
CA SER A 43 -16.39 -6.74 -14.30
C SER A 43 -14.87 -6.73 -14.24
N VAL A 44 -14.31 -5.92 -13.35
CA VAL A 44 -12.87 -5.77 -13.13
C VAL A 44 -12.30 -7.15 -12.82
N ARG A 45 -11.59 -7.73 -13.78
CA ARG A 45 -10.84 -8.96 -13.53
C ARG A 45 -9.66 -8.61 -12.63
N PRO A 46 -9.35 -9.43 -11.62
CA PRO A 46 -8.17 -9.21 -10.79
C PRO A 46 -6.95 -9.12 -11.70
N VAL A 47 -6.10 -8.12 -11.44
CA VAL A 47 -4.76 -7.99 -12.02
C VAL A 47 -4.09 -9.34 -11.82
N ARG A 48 -4.00 -10.13 -12.89
CA ARG A 48 -3.24 -11.37 -12.87
C ARG A 48 -1.79 -10.96 -12.65
N SER A 49 -1.08 -11.71 -11.81
CA SER A 49 0.34 -11.52 -11.49
C SER A 49 1.29 -11.73 -12.69
N ASP A 50 0.75 -11.75 -13.92
CA ASP A 50 1.44 -11.82 -15.21
C ASP A 50 1.58 -10.45 -15.90
N GLY A 51 1.17 -9.37 -15.22
CA GLY A 51 1.41 -7.99 -15.64
C GLY A 51 2.89 -7.60 -15.61
N GLU A 52 3.26 -6.61 -16.43
CA GLU A 52 4.62 -6.06 -16.40
C GLU A 52 4.83 -5.31 -15.09
N ARG A 53 5.86 -5.70 -14.34
CA ARG A 53 6.29 -5.05 -13.10
C ARG A 53 7.43 -4.10 -13.41
N VAL A 54 7.25 -2.83 -13.09
CA VAL A 54 8.30 -1.82 -13.21
C VAL A 54 8.59 -1.25 -11.83
N THR A 55 9.84 -1.38 -11.38
CA THR A 55 10.29 -0.76 -10.13
C THR A 55 10.77 0.65 -10.43
N VAL A 56 10.25 1.64 -9.70
CA VAL A 56 10.62 3.07 -9.85
C VAL A 56 10.96 3.67 -8.49
N LYS A 57 11.80 4.72 -8.48
CA LYS A 57 12.04 5.52 -7.27
C LYS A 57 10.94 6.57 -7.10
N ALA A 58 10.31 6.58 -5.93
CA ALA A 58 9.32 7.56 -5.54
C ALA A 58 9.77 8.37 -4.32
N LEU A 59 9.58 9.69 -4.38
CA LEU A 59 9.74 10.57 -3.22
C LEU A 59 8.52 10.42 -2.31
N VAL A 60 8.76 10.05 -1.06
CA VAL A 60 7.72 9.90 -0.03
C VAL A 60 8.08 10.68 1.23
N TYR A 61 7.04 11.13 1.93
CA TYR A 61 7.16 11.85 3.20
C TYR A 61 6.67 10.94 4.33
N LEU A 62 7.54 10.63 5.29
CA LEU A 62 7.25 9.73 6.41
C LEU A 62 7.50 10.42 7.73
N SER A 63 6.64 10.20 8.72
CA SER A 63 6.85 10.76 10.06
C SER A 63 7.64 9.76 10.92
N PRO A 64 8.83 10.13 11.44
CA PRO A 64 9.57 9.29 12.37
C PRO A 64 8.96 9.30 13.78
N GLN A 65 8.10 10.29 14.10
CA GLN A 65 7.57 10.52 15.45
C GLN A 65 6.19 9.91 15.65
N TYR A 66 5.32 9.93 14.63
CA TYR A 66 3.93 9.46 14.74
C TYR A 66 3.77 8.02 14.22
N THR A 67 4.38 7.05 14.91
CA THR A 67 4.41 5.63 14.50
C THR A 67 3.40 4.74 15.23
N THR A 68 2.72 5.27 16.24
CA THR A 68 1.71 4.52 17.00
C THR A 68 0.38 4.51 16.25
N ASP A 69 -0.12 3.30 15.99
CA ASP A 69 -1.41 3.08 15.35
C ASP A 69 -2.56 3.78 16.09
N SER A 70 -3.21 4.72 15.41
CA SER A 70 -4.38 5.43 15.94
C SER A 70 -5.40 5.77 14.84
N ALA A 71 -6.67 5.97 15.21
CA ALA A 71 -7.68 6.38 14.24
C ALA A 71 -7.30 7.75 13.61
N PRO A 72 -7.37 7.90 12.27
CA PRO A 72 -7.13 9.18 11.64
C PRO A 72 -8.19 10.20 12.10
N ARG A 73 -7.85 11.49 12.06
CA ARG A 73 -8.84 12.54 12.31
C ARG A 73 -9.93 12.48 11.23
N GLU A 74 -11.16 12.76 11.63
CA GLU A 74 -12.34 12.65 10.75
C GLU A 74 -12.19 13.47 9.46
N GLU A 75 -11.65 14.68 9.55
CA GLU A 75 -11.39 15.50 8.37
C GLU A 75 -10.46 14.82 7.36
N TYR A 76 -9.37 14.20 7.83
CA TYR A 76 -8.43 13.49 6.97
C TYR A 76 -9.06 12.22 6.37
N ALA A 77 -9.83 11.48 7.17
CA ALA A 77 -10.59 10.34 6.66
C ALA A 77 -11.54 10.77 5.53
N ASN A 78 -12.28 11.86 5.73
CA ASN A 78 -13.21 12.39 4.73
C ASN A 78 -12.50 12.85 3.44
N ARG A 79 -11.34 13.50 3.55
CA ARG A 79 -10.53 13.89 2.39
C ARG A 79 -10.03 12.67 1.62
N MET A 80 -9.51 11.65 2.31
CA MET A 80 -9.04 10.43 1.67
C MET A 80 -10.17 9.65 1.01
N ILE A 81 -11.34 9.52 1.66
CA ILE A 81 -12.50 8.84 1.09
C ILE A 81 -12.95 9.51 -0.23
N ARG A 82 -12.96 10.85 -0.29
CA ARG A 82 -13.33 11.57 -1.51
C ARG A 82 -12.38 11.28 -2.68
N GLY A 83 -11.09 11.09 -2.40
CA GLY A 83 -10.09 10.75 -3.42
C GLY A 83 -10.07 9.27 -3.84
N LEU A 84 -10.86 8.40 -3.20
CA LEU A 84 -10.86 6.97 -3.54
C LEU A 84 -11.48 6.70 -4.91
N GLN A 85 -12.50 7.46 -5.31
CA GLN A 85 -13.09 7.28 -6.64
C GLN A 85 -12.05 7.54 -7.73
N ASP A 86 -11.35 8.67 -7.64
CA ASP A 86 -10.26 9.01 -8.57
C ASP A 86 -9.17 7.92 -8.55
N SER A 87 -8.83 7.41 -7.36
CA SER A 87 -7.83 6.35 -7.22
C SER A 87 -8.23 5.06 -7.95
N LEU A 88 -9.49 4.67 -7.87
CA LEU A 88 -10.03 3.52 -8.61
C LEU A 88 -10.00 3.78 -10.12
N ASP A 89 -10.37 4.98 -10.55
CA ASP A 89 -10.33 5.39 -11.96
C ASP A 89 -8.89 5.38 -12.51
N PHE A 90 -7.89 5.65 -11.67
CA PHE A 90 -6.46 5.52 -11.97
C PHE A 90 -5.91 4.09 -11.85
N GLY A 91 -6.76 3.10 -11.56
CA GLY A 91 -6.39 1.68 -11.57
C GLY A 91 -5.95 1.11 -10.23
N MET A 92 -6.22 1.79 -9.11
CA MET A 92 -6.09 1.18 -7.79
C MET A 92 -7.05 -0.02 -7.66
N SER A 93 -6.57 -1.11 -7.07
CA SER A 93 -7.39 -2.33 -6.90
C SER A 93 -8.59 -2.09 -5.97
N GLU A 94 -9.80 -2.43 -6.44
CA GLU A 94 -11.02 -2.41 -5.62
C GLU A 94 -10.89 -3.30 -4.37
N ASP A 95 -10.21 -4.44 -4.49
CA ASP A 95 -9.96 -5.35 -3.36
C ASP A 95 -9.05 -4.68 -2.32
N TYR A 96 -8.01 -3.99 -2.76
CA TYR A 96 -7.12 -3.25 -1.87
C TYR A 96 -7.86 -2.10 -1.17
N VAL A 97 -8.68 -1.35 -1.91
CA VAL A 97 -9.50 -0.27 -1.34
C VAL A 97 -10.48 -0.80 -0.30
N SER A 98 -11.23 -1.86 -0.63
CA SER A 98 -12.27 -2.41 0.24
C SER A 98 -11.72 -3.14 1.47
N ASN A 99 -10.61 -3.88 1.34
CA ASN A 99 -10.06 -4.71 2.42
C ASN A 99 -8.96 -4.04 3.24
N VAL A 100 -8.27 -3.02 2.72
CA VAL A 100 -7.15 -2.36 3.40
C VAL A 100 -7.47 -0.91 3.73
N VAL A 101 -7.81 -0.11 2.71
CA VAL A 101 -7.93 1.35 2.89
C VAL A 101 -9.20 1.72 3.65
N MET A 102 -10.37 1.26 3.19
CA MET A 102 -11.66 1.59 3.79
C MET A 102 -11.79 1.19 5.26
N PRO A 103 -11.32 0.00 5.71
CA PRO A 103 -11.32 -0.34 7.12
C PRO A 103 -10.44 0.58 7.97
N ALA A 104 -9.27 1.01 7.45
CA ALA A 104 -8.38 1.93 8.15
C ALA A 104 -9.00 3.33 8.30
N LEU A 105 -9.67 3.83 7.26
CA LEU A 105 -10.32 5.15 7.26
C LEU A 105 -11.59 5.20 8.12
N ARG A 106 -12.30 4.08 8.25
CA ARG A 106 -13.51 3.98 9.08
C ARG A 106 -13.23 3.67 10.55
N ARG A 107 -11.96 3.44 10.92
CA ARG A 107 -11.56 3.17 12.31
C ARG A 107 -11.95 4.35 13.19
N ARG A 108 -12.86 4.14 14.16
CA ARG A 108 -13.25 5.18 15.11
C ARG A 108 -12.24 5.25 16.26
N PRO A 109 -11.95 6.45 16.81
CA PRO A 109 -11.03 6.64 17.93
C PRO A 109 -11.39 5.81 19.18
N ASN A 110 -12.67 5.52 19.39
CA ASN A 110 -13.18 4.84 20.58
C ASN A 110 -13.41 3.31 20.40
N GLN A 111 -12.96 2.70 19.30
CA GLN A 111 -13.02 1.23 19.12
C GLN A 111 -11.72 0.53 19.55
N ASN A 112 -11.00 1.13 20.49
CA ASN A 112 -9.85 0.52 21.15
C ASN A 112 -10.31 -0.67 22.00
N ARG A 113 -10.26 -1.88 21.42
CA ARG A 113 -9.85 -3.11 22.13
C ARG A 113 -9.66 -4.37 21.26
N THR A 114 -10.11 -4.43 20.00
CA THR A 114 -10.19 -5.75 19.32
C THR A 114 -9.59 -5.87 17.90
N ALA A 115 -9.44 -4.79 17.13
CA ALA A 115 -9.11 -4.90 15.69
C ALA A 115 -7.61 -5.16 15.37
N ALA A 116 -6.68 -4.73 16.23
CA ALA A 116 -5.24 -4.91 16.01
C ALA A 116 -4.81 -6.40 15.91
N SER A 117 -5.62 -7.32 16.46
CA SER A 117 -5.36 -8.76 16.41
C SER A 117 -5.76 -9.44 15.09
N ALA A 118 -6.56 -8.79 14.24
CA ALA A 118 -7.16 -9.44 13.07
C ALA A 118 -6.30 -9.31 11.80
N PHE A 119 -5.55 -8.21 11.66
CA PHE A 119 -4.71 -7.96 10.48
C PHE A 119 -3.38 -8.74 10.53
N SER A 120 -2.72 -8.80 11.70
CA SER A 120 -1.51 -9.62 11.87
C SER A 120 -1.78 -11.13 11.70
N ARG A 121 -2.99 -11.62 12.01
CA ARG A 121 -3.33 -13.04 11.84
C ARG A 121 -3.52 -13.45 10.37
N ARG A 122 -3.97 -12.55 9.49
CA ARG A 122 -4.18 -12.88 8.06
C ARG A 122 -2.87 -12.92 7.27
N ARG A 123 -1.91 -12.01 7.51
CA ARG A 123 -0.57 -12.09 6.87
C ARG A 123 0.18 -13.35 7.31
N ALA A 124 0.16 -13.68 8.59
CA ALA A 124 0.84 -14.88 9.10
C ALA A 124 0.32 -16.18 8.45
N ASN A 125 -0.99 -16.28 8.19
CA ASN A 125 -1.55 -17.49 7.57
C ASN A 125 -1.19 -17.64 6.08
N VAL A 126 -1.14 -16.54 5.33
CA VAL A 126 -0.74 -16.55 3.91
C VAL A 126 0.75 -16.90 3.76
N ASP A 127 1.60 -16.44 4.68
CA ASP A 127 3.04 -16.72 4.64
C ASP A 127 3.38 -18.15 5.12
N ILE A 128 2.60 -18.75 6.03
CA ILE A 128 2.77 -20.15 6.46
C ILE A 128 2.40 -21.13 5.34
N GLU A 129 1.35 -20.86 4.58
CA GLU A 129 0.90 -21.75 3.49
C GLU A 129 1.85 -21.72 2.30
N ARG A 130 2.54 -20.59 2.06
CA ARG A 130 3.51 -20.45 0.98
C ARG A 130 4.87 -21.12 1.27
N ASN A 131 5.25 -21.26 2.55
CA ASN A 131 6.53 -21.85 2.95
C ASN A 131 6.52 -23.39 3.04
N ARG A 132 5.34 -24.03 3.06
CA ARG A 132 5.25 -25.50 3.05
C ARG A 132 5.54 -26.13 1.69
N SER A 133 5.47 -25.37 0.61
CA SER A 133 5.63 -25.87 -0.77
C SER A 133 7.03 -25.74 -1.36
N GLN A 134 8.05 -25.31 -0.57
CA GLN A 134 9.43 -25.16 -1.07
C GLN A 134 10.51 -25.84 -0.22
N ARG A 135 10.19 -26.95 0.46
CA ARG A 135 11.23 -27.81 1.06
C ARG A 135 11.61 -28.94 0.09
N PHE A 136 12.22 -28.56 -1.04
CA PHE A 136 12.99 -29.48 -1.85
C PHE A 136 14.40 -29.64 -1.26
N GLN A 137 14.86 -30.89 -1.31
CA GLN A 137 16.03 -31.45 -0.64
C GLN A 137 17.34 -30.78 -1.06
N PHE A 138 18.22 -30.54 -0.09
CA PHE A 138 19.65 -30.40 -0.37
C PHE A 138 20.42 -31.23 0.66
N THR A 139 20.86 -32.41 0.24
CA THR A 139 21.75 -33.30 0.99
C THR A 139 23.18 -32.98 0.53
N VAL A 140 24.08 -32.65 1.45
CA VAL A 140 25.53 -32.59 1.18
C VAL A 140 26.23 -33.66 2.02
N PRO A 141 27.16 -34.46 1.45
CA PRO A 141 27.85 -35.51 2.19
C PRO A 141 29.12 -34.95 2.84
N TRP A 142 29.37 -35.31 4.10
CA TRP A 142 30.71 -35.24 4.68
C TRP A 142 31.18 -36.67 4.92
N THR A 143 32.23 -37.05 4.19
CA THR A 143 33.02 -38.27 4.36
C THR A 143 33.90 -38.12 5.60
N GLN A 144 34.08 -39.21 6.37
CA GLN A 144 35.08 -39.32 7.44
C GLN A 144 36.47 -39.62 6.89
#